data_AF-A0A524NAB9-F1
#
_entry.id   AF-A0A524NAB9-F1
#
_cell.length_a   1.000
_cell.length_b   1.000
_cell.length_c   1.000
_cell.angle_alpha   90.00
_cell.angle_beta   90.00
_cell.angle_gamma   90.00
#
_symmetry.space_group_name_H-M   'P 1'
#
loop_
_entity.id
_entity.type
_entity.pdbx_description
1 polymer ?
#
loop_
_entity_poly.entity_id
_entity_poly.type
_entity_poly.pdbx_seq_one_letter_code
_entity_poly.pdbx_strand_id
1 'polypeptide(L)' 'MQRSLELFDAQWKAGLDEGQLAASRAAAEIVIDPDAPETTCPACLTTFATGPTECPDCGLCIG' A
#
# COMPACT_ATOMS: atom_id res chain seq x y z
N MET A 1 27.26 4.69 -1.60
CA MET A 1 25.82 4.90 -1.33
C MET A 1 25.03 3.60 -1.34
N GLN A 2 25.24 2.68 -2.29
CA GLN A 2 24.48 1.41 -2.41
C GLN A 2 24.39 0.58 -1.11
N ARG A 3 25.52 0.34 -0.43
CA ARG A 3 25.58 -0.42 0.84
C ARG A 3 24.75 0.17 1.99
N SER A 4 24.50 1.49 1.98
CA SER A 4 23.70 2.13 3.04
C SER A 4 22.20 1.86 2.87
N LEU A 5 21.73 1.79 1.62
CA LEU A 5 20.33 1.52 1.31
C LEU A 5 19.96 0.07 1.61
N GLU A 6 20.86 -0.86 1.29
CA GLU A 6 20.69 -2.29 1.61
C GLU A 6 20.59 -2.53 3.11
N LEU A 7 21.42 -1.85 3.91
CA LEU A 7 21.36 -1.93 5.37
C LEU A 7 20.06 -1.34 5.93
N PHE A 8 19.60 -0.23 5.38
CA PHE A 8 18.34 0.38 5.77
C PHE A 8 17.14 -0.54 5.48
N ASP A 9 17.07 -1.09 4.27
CA ASP A 9 16.01 -2.01 3.85
C ASP A 9 15.98 -3.27 4.74
N ALA A 10 17.14 -3.87 4.98
CA ALA A 10 17.26 -5.06 5.83
C ALA A 10 16.82 -4.78 7.28
N GLN A 11 17.24 -3.66 7.86
CA GLN A 11 16.89 -3.29 9.24
C GLN A 11 15.41 -2.94 9.38
N TRP A 12 14.84 -2.22 8.42
CA TRP A 12 13.41 -1.90 8.41
C TRP A 12 12.56 -3.18 8.30
N LYS A 13 12.90 -4.10 7.40
CA LYS A 13 12.19 -5.38 7.24
C LYS A 13 12.32 -6.31 8.44
N ALA A 14 13.42 -6.25 9.20
CA ALA A 14 13.60 -7.08 10.39
C ALA A 14 12.57 -6.80 11.50
N GLY A 15 11.93 -5.63 11.49
CA GLY A 15 10.87 -5.27 12.43
C GLY A 15 9.47 -5.70 12.01
N LEU A 16 9.31 -6.34 10.85
CA LEU A 16 8.01 -6.75 10.31
C LEU A 16 7.80 -8.25 10.45
N ASP A 17 6.58 -8.67 10.74
CA ASP A 17 6.17 -10.06 10.56
C ASP A 17 5.91 -10.40 9.08
N GLU A 18 5.66 -11.69 8.81
CA GLU A 18 5.41 -12.18 7.45
C GLU A 18 4.19 -11.52 6.78
N GLY A 19 3.11 -11.31 7.53
CA GLY A 19 1.90 -10.68 7.04
C GLY A 19 2.13 -9.21 6.69
N GLN A 20 2.86 -8.50 7.53
CA GLN A 20 3.22 -7.09 7.31
C GLN A 20 4.16 -6.91 6.11
N LEU A 21 5.14 -7.81 5.93
CA LEU A 21 6.03 -7.79 4.78
C LEU A 21 5.27 -8.04 3.47
N ALA A 22 4.33 -8.99 3.48
CA ALA A 22 3.48 -9.28 2.32
C ALA A 22 2.57 -8.09 1.99
N ALA A 23 1.91 -7.50 2.99
CA ALA A 23 1.05 -6.33 2.82
C ALA A 23 1.82 -5.12 2.25
N SER A 24 3.05 -4.88 2.72
CA SER A 24 3.88 -3.79 2.19
C SER A 24 4.24 -3.96 0.72
N ARG A 25 4.47 -5.20 0.26
CA ARG A 25 4.76 -5.47 -1.15
C ARG A 25 3.52 -5.22 -2.01
N ALA A 26 2.38 -5.75 -1.59
CA ALA A 26 1.11 -5.55 -2.29
C ALA A 26 0.76 -4.06 -2.38
N ALA A 27 0.92 -3.31 -1.29
CA ALA A 27 0.68 -1.86 -1.27
C ALA A 27 1.60 -1.08 -2.22
N ALA A 28 2.86 -1.50 -2.39
CA ALA A 28 3.81 -0.84 -3.29
C ALA A 28 3.50 -1.04 -4.77
N GLU A 29 2.71 -2.06 -5.13
CA GLU A 29 2.28 -2.35 -6.51
C GLU A 29 0.94 -1.67 -6.85
N ILE A 30 0.22 -1.14 -5.85
CA ILE A 30 -1.06 -0.46 -6.06
C ILE A 30 -0.82 0.91 -6.71
N VAL A 31 -1.40 1.08 -7.90
CA VAL A 31 -1.45 2.35 -8.62
C VAL A 31 -2.85 2.94 -8.44
N ILE A 32 -2.92 4.15 -7.89
CA ILE A 32 -4.19 4.91 -7.82
C ILE A 32 -4.39 5.61 -9.16
N ASP A 33 -5.22 5.02 -10.01
CA ASP A 33 -5.66 5.63 -11.27
C ASP A 33 -7.05 6.26 -11.06
N PRO A 34 -7.17 7.61 -11.05
CA PRO A 34 -8.44 8.29 -10.83
C PRO A 34 -9.43 8.15 -12.00
N ASP A 35 -8.96 7.73 -13.18
CA ASP A 35 -9.79 7.55 -14.38
C ASP A 35 -10.25 6.08 -14.55
N ALA A 36 -9.67 5.15 -13.78
CA ALA A 36 -10.11 3.76 -13.75
C ALA A 36 -11.51 3.64 -13.11
N PRO A 37 -12.35 2.69 -13.56
CA PRO A 37 -13.68 2.49 -12.98
C PRO A 37 -13.66 1.96 -11.54
N GLU A 38 -12.57 1.30 -11.15
CA GLU A 38 -12.36 0.72 -9.83
C GLU A 38 -10.95 1.06 -9.33
N THR A 39 -10.82 1.11 -8.01
CA THR A 39 -9.56 1.38 -7.30
C THR A 39 -9.40 0.42 -6.12
N THR A 40 -8.16 0.10 -5.77
CA THR A 40 -7.83 -0.74 -4.62
C THR A 40 -7.23 0.11 -3.51
N CYS A 41 -7.80 0.02 -2.30
CA CYS A 41 -7.28 0.74 -1.15
C CYS A 41 -5.83 0.31 -0.84
N PRO A 42 -4.86 1.22 -0.78
CA PRO A 42 -3.47 0.84 -0.47
C PRO A 42 -3.27 0.40 1.00
N ALA A 43 -4.23 0.69 1.89
CA ALA A 43 -4.12 0.35 3.31
C ALA A 43 -4.76 -1.01 3.65
N CYS A 44 -6.01 -1.24 3.23
CA CYS A 44 -6.72 -2.47 3.55
C CYS A 44 -6.89 -3.44 2.37
N LEU A 45 -6.44 -3.05 1.17
CA LEU A 45 -6.53 -3.85 -0.06
C LEU A 45 -7.96 -4.14 -0.55
N THR A 46 -8.97 -3.47 0.02
CA THR A 46 -10.35 -3.53 -0.46
C THR A 46 -10.46 -2.81 -1.81
N THR A 47 -11.03 -3.49 -2.81
CA THR A 47 -11.34 -2.91 -4.12
C THR A 47 -12.77 -2.38 -4.15
N PHE A 48 -12.95 -1.18 -4.69
CA PHE A 48 -14.24 -0.51 -4.77
C PHE A 48 -14.29 0.44 -5.99
N ALA A 49 -15.49 0.90 -6.34
CA ALA A 49 -15.69 1.83 -7.46
C ALA A 49 -14.98 3.17 -7.20
N THR A 50 -14.34 3.72 -8.22
CA THR A 50 -13.66 5.02 -8.15
C THR A 50 -14.67 6.16 -7.98
N GLY A 51 -14.30 7.21 -7.25
CA GLY A 51 -15.15 8.37 -6.95
C GLY A 51 -15.30 8.72 -5.47
N PRO A 52 -15.35 7.74 -4.53
CA PRO A 52 -15.31 8.05 -3.10
C PRO A 52 -13.98 8.73 -2.71
N THR A 53 -14.05 9.74 -1.85
CA THR A 53 -12.87 10.40 -1.26
C THR A 53 -12.28 9.63 -0.08
N GLU A 54 -13.02 8.63 0.42
CA GLU A 54 -12.65 7.78 1.54
C GLU A 54 -12.91 6.31 1.19
N CYS A 55 -12.01 5.42 1.63
CA CYS A 55 -12.21 3.99 1.50
C CYS A 55 -13.42 3.53 2.36
N PRO A 56 -14.42 2.86 1.76
CA PRO A 56 -15.66 2.48 2.46
C PRO A 56 -15.46 1.43 3.56
N ASP A 57 -14.29 0.79 3.61
CA ASP A 57 -14.00 -0.31 4.53
C ASP A 57 -13.12 0.13 5.70
N CYS A 58 -12.01 0.83 5.43
CA CYS A 58 -11.06 1.24 6.47
C CYS A 58 -11.05 2.73 6.80
N GLY A 59 -11.80 3.57 6.08
CA GLY A 59 -11.86 5.00 6.34
C GLY A 59 -10.64 5.81 5.88
N LEU A 60 -9.76 5.23 5.05
CA LEU A 60 -8.61 5.95 4.52
C LEU A 60 -9.04 7.04 3.53
N CYS A 61 -8.65 8.29 3.74
CA CYS A 61 -8.78 9.34 2.72
C CYS A 61 -7.88 9.06 1.52
N ILE A 62 -8.47 8.90 0.34
CA ILE A 62 -7.81 8.59 -0.94
C ILE A 62 -7.95 9.72 -1.98
N GLY A 63 -8.62 10.82 -1.63
CA GLY A 63 -8.81 12.01 -2.46
C GLY A 63 -8.58 13.30 -1.68
#